data_AF-A0A7V9AR67-F1
#
_entry.id   AF-A0A7V9AR67-F1
#
_cell.length_a   1.000
_cell.length_b   1.000
_cell.length_c   1.000
_cell.angle_alpha   90.00
_cell.angle_beta   90.00
_cell.angle_gamma   90.00
#
_symmetry.space_group_name_H-M   'P 1'
#
loop_
_entity.id
_entity.type
_entity.pdbx_description
1 polymer ?
#
loop_
_entity_poly.entity_id
_entity_poly.type
_entity_poly.pdbx_seq_one_letter_code
_entity_poly.pdbx_strand_id
1 'polypeptide(L)' 'MISKLDFVGVPSQDSERSRAFYVETLGLRPDERSRFEVWAGGTCFGIWEPARLGMEFAPQKNAHPA' A
#
# COMPACT_ATOMS: atom_id res chain seq x y z
N MET A 1 1.22 18.29 -18.15
CA MET A 1 1.11 18.81 -16.76
C MET A 1 0.59 17.67 -15.89
N ILE A 2 1.30 17.31 -14.81
CA ILE A 2 0.86 16.28 -13.85
C ILE A 2 -0.01 16.98 -12.79
N SER A 3 -1.21 16.47 -12.53
CA SER A 3 -2.20 17.17 -11.69
C SER A 3 -2.68 16.39 -10.46
N LYS A 4 -2.51 15.07 -10.43
CA LYS A 4 -2.96 14.22 -9.32
C LYS A 4 -2.13 12.94 -9.21
N LEU A 5 -2.18 12.34 -8.02
CA LEU A 5 -1.64 11.02 -7.72
C LEU A 5 -2.74 9.97 -7.89
N ASP A 6 -2.51 9.01 -8.79
CA ASP A 6 -3.46 7.95 -9.08
C ASP A 6 -3.29 6.75 -8.13
N PHE A 7 -2.05 6.26 -8.00
CA PHE A 7 -1.73 5.03 -7.31
C PHE A 7 -0.41 5.12 -6.52
N VAL A 8 -0.35 4.48 -5.36
CA VAL A 8 0.86 4.31 -4.53
C VAL A 8 1.10 2.84 -4.27
N GLY A 9 2.24 2.33 -4.74
CA GLY A 9 2.72 1.00 -4.37
C GLY A 9 3.29 1.02 -2.95
N VAL A 10 2.73 0.20 -2.07
CA VAL A 10 3.14 0.05 -0.67
C VAL A 10 3.86 -1.29 -0.50
N PRO A 11 5.21 -1.33 -0.60
CA PRO A 11 5.95 -2.55 -0.33
C PRO A 11 5.80 -2.94 1.14
N SER A 12 5.47 -4.21 1.39
CA SER A 12 5.36 -4.79 2.72
C SER A 12 6.14 -6.10 2.80
N GLN A 13 6.50 -6.50 4.01
CA GLN A 13 7.01 -7.84 4.29
C GLN A 13 5.88 -8.83 4.64
N ASP A 14 4.67 -8.32 4.91
CA ASP A 14 3.47 -9.10 5.26
C ASP A 14 2.23 -8.37 4.74
N SER A 15 1.72 -8.77 3.58
CA SER A 15 0.59 -8.07 2.94
C SER A 15 -0.73 -8.27 3.68
N GLU A 16 -0.90 -9.39 4.40
CA GLU A 16 -2.11 -9.68 5.18
C GLU A 16 -2.21 -8.74 6.38
N ARG A 17 -1.12 -8.64 7.15
CA ARG A 17 -1.07 -7.76 8.31
C ARG A 17 -1.16 -6.29 7.90
N SER A 18 -0.52 -5.91 6.80
CA SER A 18 -0.67 -4.55 6.26
C SER A 18 -2.10 -4.26 5.84
N ARG A 19 -2.77 -5.19 5.15
CA ARG A 19 -4.17 -5.02 4.76
C ARG A 19 -5.07 -4.87 5.99
N ALA A 20 -4.91 -5.72 7.00
CA ALA A 20 -5.67 -5.62 8.24
C ALA A 20 -5.45 -4.25 8.92
N PHE A 21 -4.22 -3.75 8.95
CA PHE A 21 -3.94 -2.41 9.45
C PHE A 21 -4.69 -1.32 8.67
N TYR A 22 -4.59 -1.30 7.33
CA TYR A 22 -5.27 -0.27 6.54
C TYR A 22 -6.80 -0.35 6.61
N VAL A 23 -7.37 -1.55 6.61
CA VAL A 23 -8.83 -1.73 6.60
C VAL A 23 -9.43 -1.65 8.00
N GLU A 24 -8.88 -2.41 8.95
CA GLU A 24 -9.49 -2.60 10.26
C GLU A 24 -9.03 -1.54 11.26
N THR A 25 -7.76 -1.12 11.20
CA THR A 25 -7.24 -0.09 12.11
C THR A 25 -7.52 1.32 11.58
N LEU A 26 -7.27 1.56 10.29
CA LEU A 26 -7.45 2.89 9.69
C LEU A 26 -8.82 3.10 9.03
N GLY A 27 -9.63 2.05 8.87
CA GLY A 27 -10.97 2.17 8.29
C GLY A 27 -10.97 2.50 6.79
N LEU A 28 -9.86 2.27 6.07
CA LEU A 28 -9.81 2.57 4.64
C LEU A 28 -10.69 1.62 3.85
N ARG A 29 -11.31 2.15 2.79
CA ARG A 29 -12.21 1.39 1.92
C ARG A 29 -11.40 0.38 1.10
N PRO A 30 -11.67 -0.93 1.20
CA PRO A 30 -11.06 -1.92 0.31
C PRO A 30 -11.47 -1.70 -1.14
N ASP A 31 -10.61 -2.07 -2.09
CA ASP A 31 -11.01 -2.19 -3.48
C ASP A 31 -11.89 -3.44 -3.70
N GLU A 32 -12.90 -3.33 -4.56
CA GLU A 32 -13.85 -4.42 -4.83
C GLU A 32 -13.27 -5.50 -5.75
N ARG A 33 -12.22 -5.19 -6.51
CA ARG A 33 -11.63 -6.06 -7.53
C ARG A 33 -10.24 -6.56 -7.15
N SER A 34 -9.57 -5.92 -6.20
CA SER A 34 -8.22 -6.25 -5.79
C SER A 34 -8.12 -6.41 -4.26
N ARG A 35 -7.76 -7.61 -3.82
CA ARG A 35 -7.73 -7.99 -2.40
C ARG A 35 -6.76 -7.16 -1.57
N PHE A 36 -5.66 -6.71 -2.17
CA PHE A 36 -4.58 -6.00 -1.50
C PHE A 36 -4.53 -4.51 -1.85
N GLU A 37 -5.64 -3.97 -2.38
CA GLU A 37 -5.80 -2.55 -2.65
C GLU A 37 -6.81 -1.92 -1.69
N VAL A 38 -6.52 -0.68 -1.30
CA VAL A 38 -7.35 0.14 -0.43
C VAL A 38 -7.34 1.59 -0.92
N TRP A 39 -8.42 2.31 -0.65
CA TRP A 39 -8.62 3.68 -1.12
C TRP A 39 -8.42 4.68 0.02
N ALA A 40 -7.47 5.60 -0.17
CA ALA A 40 -7.27 6.78 0.67
C ALA A 40 -7.82 8.01 -0.08
N GLY A 41 -9.10 8.30 0.13
CA GLY A 41 -9.81 9.30 -0.68
C GLY A 41 -9.85 8.89 -2.15
N GLY A 42 -9.26 9.71 -3.03
CA GLY A 42 -9.20 9.46 -4.48
C GLY A 42 -7.97 8.70 -4.97
N THR A 43 -7.04 8.32 -4.08
CA THR A 43 -5.79 7.63 -4.45
C THR A 43 -5.85 6.17 -4.01
N CYS A 44 -5.46 5.25 -4.90
CA CYS A 44 -5.40 3.83 -4.61
C CYS A 44 -4.03 3.44 -4.03
N PHE A 45 -4.02 2.69 -2.93
CA PHE A 45 -2.81 2.12 -2.33
C PHE A 45 -2.80 0.62 -2.62
N GLY A 46 -1.77 0.13 -3.31
CA GLY A 46 -1.59 -1.30 -3.58
C GLY A 46 -0.48 -1.90 -2.74
N ILE A 47 -0.85 -2.83 -1.86
CA ILE A 47 0.06 -3.55 -0.98
C ILE A 47 0.66 -4.72 -1.75
N TRP A 48 1.99 -4.83 -1.74
CA TRP A 48 2.69 -5.92 -2.42
C TRP A 48 3.90 -6.38 -1.60
N GLU A 49 4.29 -7.64 -1.78
CA GLU A 49 5.47 -8.22 -1.14
C GLU A 49 6.61 -8.34 -2.16
N PRO A 50 7.69 -7.54 -2.04
CA PRO A 50 8.83 -7.62 -2.95
C PRO A 50 9.42 -9.03 -3.07
N ALA A 51 9.47 -9.75 -1.94
CA ALA A 51 10.01 -11.10 -1.89
C ALA A 51 9.25 -12.09 -2.80
N ARG A 52 7.93 -11.91 -2.97
CA ARG A 52 7.11 -12.74 -3.88
C ARG A 52 7.40 -12.47 -5.36
N LEU A 53 8.04 -11.35 -5.67
CA LEU A 53 8.47 -10.97 -7.00
C LEU A 53 9.99 -11.15 -7.21
N GLY A 54 10.69 -11.83 -6.29
CA GLY A 54 12.12 -12.05 -6.37
C GLY A 54 12.98 -10.81 -6.03
N MET A 55 12.40 -9.82 -5.37
CA MET A 55 13.09 -8.60 -4.93
C MET A 55 13.27 -8.58 -3.42
N GLU A 56 14.39 -8.04 -2.94
CA GLU A 56 14.56 -7.81 -1.50
C GLU A 56 13.71 -6.61 -1.06
N PHE A 57 13.07 -6.72 0.10
CA PHE A 57 12.40 -5.56 0.71
C PHE A 57 13.45 -4.54 1.15
N ALA A 58 13.31 -3.30 0.71
CA ALA A 58 14.13 -2.18 1.16
C ALA A 58 13.23 -1.11 1.80
N PRO A 59 13.43 -0.77 3.09
CA PRO A 59 12.73 0.36 3.67
C PRO A 59 13.16 1.64 2.94
N GLN A 60 12.18 2.51 2.70
CA GLN A 60 12.44 3.82 2.13
C GLN A 60 13.45 4.57 3.04
N LYS A 61 14.37 5.34 2.46
CA LYS A 61 15.45 6.04 3.21
C LYS A 61 15.16 7.53 3.48
N ASN A 62 14.11 8.09 2.88
CA ASN A 62 13.91 9.54 2.75
C ASN A 62 12.68 10.06 3.52
N ALA A 63 11.82 9.19 4.04
CA ALA A 63 10.68 9.54 4.83
C ALA A 63 11.11 9.56 6.28
N HIS A 64 10.83 10.70 6.90
CA HIS A 64 11.00 10.91 8.31
C HIS A 64 10.12 9.91 9.07
N PRO A 65 10.62 9.18 10.08
CA PRO A 65 9.72 8.57 11.04
C PRO A 65 8.92 9.73 11.66
N ALA A 66 7.59 9.58 11.63
CA ALA A 66 6.65 10.49 12.27
C ALA A 66 6.93 10.58 13.77
#